data_AF-A0A958Z687-F1
#
_entry.id   AF-A0A958Z687-F1
#
_cell.length_a   1.000
_cell.length_b   1.000
_cell.length_c   1.000
_cell.angle_alpha   90.00
_cell.angle_beta   90.00
_cell.angle_gamma   90.00
#
_symmetry.space_group_name_H-M   'P 1'
#
loop_
_entity.id
_entity.type
_entity.pdbx_description
1 polymer ?
#
loop_
_entity_poly.entity_id
_entity_poly.type
_entity_poly.pdbx_seq_one_letter_code
_entity_poly.pdbx_strand_id
1 'polypeptide(L)'
;GILLLVTGLWTLASPAESFLALAIFFSITFLTSGILEIYFSISNRHNIKNWGWNLSFGIVTAVVGILLLINPAISMVTLPFYVGFIIMFRSIMAIGWATDLKSYPGVSSGNIMIMGILGLIFSFILLWNPLFAGLTIVIWTGLGLLFVGGASTYLAFKLRKLYKEVKGNS
;
A
#
# COMPACT_ATOMS: atom_id res chain seq x y z
N GLY A 1 -17.65 -9.97 -9.10
CA GLY A 1 -17.96 -9.71 -10.51
C GLY A 1 -18.69 -8.39 -10.67
N ILE A 2 -20.01 -8.45 -10.84
CA ILE A 2 -20.84 -7.29 -11.22
C ILE A 2 -20.75 -6.13 -10.22
N LEU A 3 -20.80 -6.39 -8.91
CA LEU A 3 -20.63 -5.35 -7.89
C LEU A 3 -19.32 -4.58 -8.03
N LEU A 4 -18.21 -5.27 -8.35
CA LEU A 4 -16.89 -4.65 -8.53
C LEU A 4 -16.80 -3.80 -9.80
N LEU A 5 -17.55 -4.16 -10.84
CA LEU A 5 -17.64 -3.36 -12.07
C LEU A 5 -18.41 -2.06 -11.81
N VAL A 6 -19.54 -2.15 -11.09
CA VAL A 6 -20.35 -0.98 -10.73
C VAL A 6 -19.58 -0.06 -9.79
N THR A 7 -18.91 -0.60 -8.78
CA THR A 7 -18.08 0.21 -7.88
C THR A 7 -16.87 0.81 -8.59
N GLY A 8 -16.25 0.11 -9.54
CA GLY A 8 -15.17 0.64 -10.36
C GLY A 8 -15.61 1.82 -11.23
N LEU A 9 -16.77 1.71 -11.89
CA LEU A 9 -17.36 2.80 -12.68
C LEU A 9 -17.74 4.00 -11.79
N TRP A 10 -18.37 3.75 -10.64
CA TRP A 10 -18.70 4.79 -9.66
C TRP A 10 -17.46 5.53 -9.16
N THR A 11 -16.36 4.78 -8.95
CA THR A 11 -15.08 5.34 -8.48
C THR A 11 -14.46 6.31 -9.47
N LEU A 12 -14.61 6.04 -10.77
CA LEU A 12 -14.11 6.93 -11.81
C LEU A 12 -15.06 8.10 -12.10
N ALA A 13 -16.37 7.92 -11.91
CA ALA A 13 -17.38 8.94 -12.13
C ALA A 13 -17.43 10.00 -11.01
N SER A 14 -17.16 9.60 -9.76
CA SER A 14 -17.17 10.48 -8.59
C SER A 14 -15.87 10.37 -7.78
N PRO A 15 -14.74 10.89 -8.29
CA PRO A 15 -13.43 10.75 -7.64
C PRO A 15 -13.40 11.31 -6.20
N ALA A 16 -14.15 12.37 -5.92
CA ALA A 16 -14.18 13.00 -4.61
C ALA A 16 -14.83 12.13 -3.51
N GLU A 17 -15.95 11.47 -3.81
CA GLU A 17 -16.62 10.59 -2.83
C GLU A 17 -15.83 9.30 -2.60
N SER A 18 -15.30 8.73 -3.68
CA SER A 18 -14.45 7.55 -3.57
C SER A 18 -13.15 7.85 -2.81
N PHE A 19 -12.65 9.07 -2.92
CA PHE A 19 -11.53 9.51 -2.11
C PHE A 19 -11.87 9.52 -0.61
N LEU A 20 -13.04 10.03 -0.20
CA LEU A 20 -13.47 9.97 1.20
C LEU A 20 -13.60 8.54 1.72
N ALA A 21 -14.18 7.65 0.92
CA ALA A 21 -14.30 6.23 1.29
C ALA A 21 -12.91 5.58 1.45
N LEU A 22 -11.99 5.84 0.51
CA LEU A 22 -10.62 5.36 0.57
C LEU A 22 -9.86 5.96 1.77
N ALA A 23 -10.07 7.24 2.06
CA ALA A 23 -9.45 7.91 3.20
C ALA A 23 -9.85 7.23 4.52
N ILE A 24 -11.14 6.96 4.73
CA ILE A 24 -11.63 6.24 5.91
C ILE A 24 -11.03 4.82 5.98
N PHE A 25 -11.02 4.10 4.86
CA PHE A 25 -10.44 2.77 4.75
C PHE A 25 -8.94 2.76 5.11
N PHE A 26 -8.17 3.70 4.57
CA PHE A 26 -6.74 3.85 4.87
C PHE A 26 -6.51 4.29 6.31
N SER A 27 -7.36 5.14 6.87
CA SER A 27 -7.25 5.59 8.26
C SER A 27 -7.32 4.42 9.24
N ILE A 28 -8.34 3.56 9.07
CA ILE A 28 -8.52 2.36 9.90
C ILE A 28 -7.34 1.40 9.69
N THR A 29 -6.91 1.23 8.44
CA THR A 29 -5.77 0.37 8.11
C THR A 29 -4.48 0.87 8.78
N PHE A 30 -4.18 2.17 8.71
CA PHE A 30 -2.99 2.74 9.34
C PHE A 30 -3.05 2.70 10.86
N LEU A 31 -4.22 2.93 11.46
CA LEU A 31 -4.38 2.76 12.90
C LEU A 31 -4.09 1.33 13.34
N THR A 32 -4.72 0.36 12.68
CA THR A 32 -4.53 -1.05 13.01
C THR A 32 -3.09 -1.50 12.76
N SER A 33 -2.51 -1.16 11.60
CA SER A 33 -1.10 -1.45 11.28
C SER A 33 -0.14 -0.80 12.27
N GLY A 34 -0.32 0.47 12.61
CA GLY A 34 0.56 1.19 13.53
C GLY A 34 0.53 0.60 14.94
N ILE A 35 -0.66 0.26 15.45
CA ILE A 35 -0.81 -0.42 16.74
C ILE A 35 -0.11 -1.79 16.72
N LEU A 36 -0.28 -2.56 15.65
CA LEU A 36 0.36 -3.87 15.50
C LEU A 36 1.89 -3.76 15.40
N GLU A 37 2.42 -2.77 14.68
CA GLU A 37 3.87 -2.51 14.57
C GLU A 37 4.48 -2.06 15.90
N ILE A 38 3.77 -1.22 16.66
CA ILE A 38 4.19 -0.83 18.02
C ILE A 38 4.26 -2.07 18.90
N TYR A 39 3.19 -2.88 18.93
CA TYR A 39 3.13 -4.10 19.70
C TYR A 39 4.26 -5.07 19.32
N PHE A 40 4.44 -5.31 18.02
CA PHE A 40 5.49 -6.19 17.49
C PHE A 40 6.89 -5.69 17.86
N SER A 41 7.14 -4.38 17.74
CA SER A 41 8.44 -3.78 18.06
C SER A 41 8.78 -3.92 19.54
N ILE A 42 7.80 -3.69 20.43
CA ILE A 42 8.00 -3.82 21.88
C ILE A 42 8.20 -5.28 22.27
N SER A 43 7.36 -6.19 21.74
CA SER A 43 7.45 -7.63 22.00
C SER A 43 8.80 -8.21 21.57
N ASN A 44 9.32 -7.78 20.42
CA ASN A 44 10.54 -8.34 19.84
C ASN A 44 11.77 -7.43 20.02
N ARG A 45 11.73 -6.47 20.95
CA ARG A 45 12.80 -5.48 21.18
C ARG A 45 14.19 -6.06 21.42
N HIS A 46 14.27 -7.29 21.96
CA HIS A 46 15.53 -7.97 22.25
C HIS A 46 16.06 -8.83 21.09
N ASN A 47 15.21 -9.15 20.11
CA ASN A 47 15.54 -10.04 18.98
C ASN A 47 15.81 -9.27 17.68
N ILE A 48 15.35 -8.02 17.58
CA ILE A 48 15.44 -7.22 16.35
C ILE A 48 16.53 -6.15 16.51
N LYS A 49 17.59 -6.22 15.70
CA LYS A 49 18.49 -5.08 15.51
C LYS A 49 17.68 -3.92 14.90
N ASN A 50 17.79 -2.72 15.47
CA ASN A 50 17.05 -1.51 15.10
C ASN A 50 15.57 -1.46 15.51
N TRP A 51 15.16 -2.15 16.58
CA TRP A 51 13.78 -2.14 17.08
C TRP A 51 13.18 -0.72 17.30
N GLY A 52 14.01 0.25 17.72
CA GLY A 52 13.57 1.64 17.96
C GLY A 52 13.10 2.36 16.69
N TRP A 53 13.68 2.02 15.52
CA TRP A 53 13.23 2.55 14.24
C TRP A 53 11.84 2.01 13.87
N ASN A 54 11.62 0.71 14.10
CA ASN A 54 10.32 0.08 13.84
C ASN A 54 9.24 0.59 14.81
N LEU A 55 9.60 0.84 16.07
CA LEU A 55 8.70 1.47 17.03
C LEU A 55 8.32 2.89 16.61
N SER A 56 9.32 3.70 16.23
CA SER A 56 9.09 5.07 15.77
C SER A 56 8.19 5.11 14.55
N PHE A 57 8.39 4.16 13.63
CA PHE A 57 7.56 3.98 12.45
C PHE A 57 6.11 3.65 12.82
N GLY A 58 5.90 2.64 13.66
CA GLY A 58 4.55 2.26 14.13
C GLY A 58 3.82 3.41 14.84
N ILE A 59 4.53 4.22 15.63
CA ILE A 59 3.98 5.42 16.28
C ILE A 59 3.52 6.45 15.23
N VAL A 60 4.38 6.78 14.26
CA VAL A 60 4.04 7.72 13.19
C VAL A 60 2.85 7.22 12.37
N THR A 61 2.84 5.93 12.01
CA THR A 61 1.75 5.27 11.30
C THR A 61 0.42 5.39 12.06
N ALA A 62 0.43 5.10 13.37
CA ALA A 62 -0.77 5.21 14.21
C ALA A 62 -1.25 6.66 14.31
N VAL A 63 -0.35 7.63 14.55
CA VAL A 63 -0.68 9.06 14.63
C VAL A 63 -1.30 9.54 13.33
N VAL A 64 -0.74 9.17 12.18
CA VAL A 64 -1.29 9.52 10.87
C VAL A 64 -2.68 8.91 10.70
N GLY A 65 -2.88 7.64 11.06
CA GLY A 65 -4.21 7.01 11.05
C GLY A 65 -5.24 7.76 11.90
N ILE A 66 -4.86 8.25 13.10
CA ILE A 66 -5.72 9.06 13.97
C ILE A 66 -6.05 10.39 13.31
N LEU A 67 -5.06 11.10 12.77
CA LEU A 67 -5.25 12.40 12.12
C LEU A 67 -6.20 12.30 10.92
N LEU A 68 -6.11 11.22 10.15
CA LEU A 68 -6.97 10.98 9.00
C LEU A 68 -8.43 10.66 9.44
N LEU A 69 -8.63 9.97 10.57
CA LEU A 69 -9.98 9.76 11.12
C LEU A 69 -10.63 11.07 11.58
N ILE A 70 -9.87 11.97 12.20
CA ILE A 70 -10.38 13.24 12.70
C ILE A 70 -10.81 14.14 11.53
N ASN A 71 -10.02 14.16 10.45
CA ASN A 71 -10.35 14.96 9.27
C ASN A 71 -10.03 14.21 7.96
N PRO A 72 -11.00 13.45 7.43
CA PRO A 72 -10.83 12.71 6.18
C PRO A 72 -10.57 13.60 4.96
N ALA A 73 -10.95 14.88 4.99
CA ALA A 73 -10.70 15.80 3.88
C ALA A 73 -9.22 16.18 3.75
N ILE A 74 -8.47 16.19 4.87
CA ILE A 74 -7.03 16.49 4.87
C ILE A 74 -6.22 15.34 4.25
N SER A 75 -6.78 14.12 4.23
CA SER A 75 -6.15 12.92 3.67
C SER A 75 -5.60 13.09 2.27
N MET A 76 -6.22 13.95 1.44
CA MET A 76 -5.80 14.20 0.07
C MET A 76 -4.39 14.76 -0.02
N VAL A 77 -4.03 15.56 0.98
CA VAL A 77 -2.72 16.20 1.05
C VAL A 77 -1.79 15.32 1.87
N THR A 78 -2.24 14.77 3.00
CA THR A 78 -1.37 14.07 3.96
C THR A 78 -1.00 12.65 3.55
N LEU A 79 -1.87 11.90 2.87
CA LEU A 79 -1.57 10.52 2.46
C LEU A 79 -0.35 10.44 1.52
N PRO A 80 -0.26 11.25 0.44
CA PRO A 80 0.94 11.32 -0.38
C PRO A 80 2.22 11.62 0.39
N PHE A 81 2.18 12.59 1.31
CA PHE A 81 3.35 12.93 2.12
C PHE A 81 3.78 11.76 2.99
N TYR A 82 2.82 11.14 3.68
CA TYR A 82 3.08 9.96 4.51
C TYR A 82 3.71 8.83 3.68
N VAL A 83 3.12 8.48 2.53
CA VAL A 83 3.67 7.44 1.64
C VAL A 83 5.07 7.81 1.15
N GLY A 84 5.30 9.08 0.78
CA GLY A 84 6.62 9.58 0.38
C GLY A 84 7.66 9.43 1.50
N PHE A 85 7.33 9.87 2.72
CA PHE A 85 8.20 9.72 3.89
C PHE A 85 8.47 8.25 4.21
N ILE A 86 7.47 7.37 4.15
CA ILE A 86 7.66 5.93 4.33
C ILE A 86 8.68 5.40 3.34
N ILE A 87 8.49 5.67 2.05
CA ILE A 87 9.36 5.16 1.00
C ILE A 87 10.77 5.69 1.21
N MET A 88 10.92 6.97 1.58
CA MET A 88 12.20 7.58 1.90
C MET A 88 12.89 6.84 3.06
N PHE A 89 12.22 6.65 4.19
CA PHE A 89 12.78 5.93 5.34
C PHE A 89 13.12 4.48 5.01
N ARG A 90 12.24 3.76 4.30
CA ARG A 90 12.49 2.38 3.88
C ARG A 90 13.66 2.27 2.92
N SER A 91 13.83 3.22 2.01
CA SER A 91 14.98 3.32 1.12
C SER A 91 16.28 3.57 1.88
N ILE A 92 16.28 4.48 2.86
CA ILE A 92 17.46 4.72 3.72
C ILE A 92 17.83 3.45 4.48
N MET A 93 16.85 2.76 5.08
CA MET A 93 17.09 1.49 5.77
C MET A 93 17.61 0.41 4.82
N ALA A 94 17.05 0.29 3.62
CA ALA A 94 17.50 -0.68 2.61
C ALA A 94 18.94 -0.41 2.17
N ILE A 95 19.36 0.85 2.05
CA ILE A 95 20.75 1.22 1.76
C ILE A 95 21.66 0.80 2.93
N GLY A 96 21.25 1.05 4.18
CA GLY A 96 22.00 0.61 5.36
C GLY A 96 22.15 -0.90 5.44
N TRP A 97 21.09 -1.66 5.17
CA TRP A 97 21.17 -3.12 5.10
C TRP A 97 22.04 -3.59 3.94
N ALA A 98 21.98 -2.94 2.78
CA ALA A 98 22.84 -3.29 1.65
C ALA A 98 24.33 -3.12 1.99
N THR A 99 24.69 -2.13 2.83
CA THR A 99 26.07 -1.99 3.33
C THR A 99 26.45 -3.07 4.33
N ASP A 100 25.54 -3.48 5.22
CA ASP A 100 25.78 -4.58 6.16
C ASP A 100 25.94 -5.93 5.42
N LEU A 101 25.14 -6.14 4.38
CA LEU A 101 25.12 -7.36 3.54
C LEU A 101 26.37 -7.50 2.66
N LYS A 102 27.11 -6.41 2.37
CA LYS A 102 28.41 -6.50 1.69
C LYS A 102 29.43 -7.32 2.48
N SER A 103 29.22 -7.48 3.79
CA SER A 103 30.06 -8.30 4.66
C SER A 103 29.79 -9.81 4.54
N TYR A 104 28.71 -10.21 3.88
CA TYR A 104 28.31 -11.62 3.71
C TYR A 104 28.60 -12.12 2.27
N PRO A 105 29.50 -13.11 2.09
CA PRO A 105 29.80 -13.65 0.77
C PRO A 105 28.60 -14.41 0.20
N GLY A 106 28.18 -14.06 -1.03
CA GLY A 106 27.09 -14.72 -1.77
C GLY A 106 25.80 -13.92 -1.90
N VAL A 107 25.63 -12.80 -1.20
CA VAL A 107 24.44 -11.94 -1.33
C VAL A 107 24.70 -10.79 -2.32
N SER A 108 23.81 -10.61 -3.30
CA SER A 108 23.88 -9.55 -4.31
C SER A 108 23.51 -8.17 -3.72
N SER A 109 24.36 -7.68 -2.83
CA SER A 109 24.20 -6.39 -2.13
C SER A 109 24.04 -5.20 -3.07
N GLY A 110 24.60 -5.29 -4.29
CA GLY A 110 24.44 -4.27 -5.34
C GLY A 110 22.98 -4.04 -5.74
N ASN A 111 22.18 -5.10 -5.86
CA ASN A 111 20.78 -4.97 -6.28
C ASN A 111 19.94 -4.26 -5.21
N ILE A 112 20.18 -4.57 -3.93
CA ILE A 112 19.47 -3.95 -2.81
C ILE A 112 19.84 -2.45 -2.71
N MET A 113 21.11 -2.12 -2.93
CA MET A 113 21.59 -0.73 -2.92
C MET A 113 20.97 0.10 -4.05
N ILE A 114 20.88 -0.47 -5.26
CA ILE A 114 20.21 0.18 -6.41
C ILE A 114 18.72 0.39 -6.12
N MET A 115 18.02 -0.61 -5.57
CA MET A 115 16.61 -0.49 -5.19
C MET A 115 16.40 0.60 -4.12
N GLY A 116 17.30 0.68 -3.14
CA GLY A 116 17.29 1.73 -2.12
C GLY A 116 17.42 3.12 -2.73
N ILE A 117 18.41 3.35 -3.60
CA ILE A 117 18.65 4.64 -4.27
C ILE A 117 17.47 5.02 -5.18
N LEU A 118 16.98 4.09 -6.00
CA LEU A 118 15.82 4.32 -6.86
C LEU A 118 14.58 4.68 -6.05
N GLY A 119 14.31 3.96 -4.96
CA GLY A 119 13.22 4.28 -4.05
C GLY A 119 13.39 5.64 -3.38
N LEU A 120 14.63 6.05 -3.08
CA LEU A 120 14.92 7.36 -2.49
C LEU A 120 14.58 8.47 -3.49
N ILE A 121 15.04 8.35 -4.75
CA ILE A 121 14.70 9.29 -5.82
C ILE A 121 13.18 9.35 -6.02
N PHE A 122 12.52 8.18 -6.05
CA PHE A 122 11.08 8.09 -6.18
C PHE A 122 10.36 8.79 -5.02
N SER A 123 10.85 8.64 -3.78
CA SER A 123 10.29 9.32 -2.62
C SER A 123 10.35 10.84 -2.74
N PHE A 124 11.46 11.40 -3.24
CA PHE A 124 11.59 12.83 -3.48
C PHE A 124 10.63 13.33 -4.56
N ILE A 125 10.45 12.56 -5.64
CA ILE A 125 9.47 12.87 -6.68
C ILE A 125 8.06 12.91 -6.09
N LEU A 126 7.74 11.95 -5.21
CA LEU A 126 6.44 11.84 -4.55
C LEU A 126 6.17 13.00 -3.60
N LEU A 127 7.19 13.43 -2.85
CA LEU A 127 7.12 14.57 -1.92
C LEU A 127 7.05 15.91 -2.65
N TRP A 128 7.66 16.03 -3.84
CA TRP A 128 7.62 17.24 -4.66
C TRP A 128 6.25 17.45 -5.30
N ASN A 129 5.59 16.38 -5.73
CA ASN A 129 4.26 16.45 -6.33
C ASN A 129 3.27 15.48 -5.65
N PRO A 130 2.81 15.80 -4.43
CA PRO A 130 1.92 14.94 -3.67
C PRO A 130 0.54 14.78 -4.33
N LEU A 131 0.06 15.81 -5.05
CA LEU A 131 -1.20 15.74 -5.79
C LEU A 131 -1.17 14.68 -6.90
N PHE A 132 -0.02 14.51 -7.57
CA PHE A 132 0.18 13.45 -8.55
C PHE A 132 0.05 12.06 -7.92
N ALA A 133 0.57 11.86 -6.71
CA ALA A 133 0.46 10.58 -6.00
C ALA A 133 -0.98 10.27 -5.57
N GLY A 134 -1.73 11.26 -5.08
CA GLY A 134 -3.13 11.07 -4.67
C GLY A 134 -4.04 10.68 -5.84
N LEU A 135 -3.94 11.38 -6.98
CA LEU A 135 -4.75 11.12 -8.16
C LEU A 135 -4.42 9.78 -8.82
N THR A 136 -3.13 9.44 -8.88
CA THR A 136 -2.70 8.15 -9.46
C THR A 136 -3.31 6.99 -8.67
N ILE A 137 -3.30 7.02 -7.34
CA ILE A 137 -3.90 5.95 -6.51
C ILE A 137 -5.37 5.71 -6.89
N VAL A 138 -6.19 6.76 -6.98
CA VAL A 138 -7.61 6.62 -7.30
C VAL A 138 -7.82 6.02 -8.69
N ILE A 139 -7.06 6.48 -9.69
CA ILE A 139 -7.14 5.97 -11.06
C ILE A 139 -6.73 4.50 -11.11
N TRP A 140 -5.61 4.14 -10.50
CA TRP A 140 -5.11 2.76 -10.48
C TRP A 140 -6.05 1.82 -9.71
N THR A 141 -6.63 2.28 -8.59
CA THR A 141 -7.64 1.52 -7.84
C THR A 141 -8.91 1.33 -8.66
N GLY A 142 -9.42 2.38 -9.32
CA GLY A 142 -10.58 2.29 -10.20
C GLY A 142 -10.38 1.32 -11.36
N LEU A 143 -9.25 1.43 -12.07
CA LEU A 143 -8.88 0.50 -13.14
C LEU A 143 -8.71 -0.94 -12.64
N GLY A 144 -8.08 -1.12 -11.47
CA GLY A 144 -7.91 -2.43 -10.85
C GLY A 144 -9.25 -3.09 -10.52
N LEU A 145 -10.19 -2.33 -9.95
CA LEU A 145 -11.54 -2.81 -9.65
C LEU A 145 -12.29 -3.25 -10.91
N LEU A 146 -12.17 -2.48 -12.00
CA LEU A 146 -12.77 -2.86 -13.28
C LEU A 146 -12.17 -4.16 -13.83
N PHE A 147 -10.84 -4.29 -13.77
CA PHE A 147 -10.17 -5.49 -14.27
C PHE A 147 -10.53 -6.74 -13.44
N VAL A 148 -10.48 -6.65 -12.10
CA VAL A 148 -10.87 -7.76 -11.20
C VAL A 148 -12.36 -8.08 -11.32
N GLY A 149 -13.21 -7.05 -11.47
CA GLY A 149 -14.63 -7.20 -11.73
C GLY A 149 -14.91 -7.95 -13.03
N GLY A 150 -14.21 -7.60 -14.10
CA GLY A 150 -14.28 -8.28 -15.39
C GLY A 150 -13.80 -9.72 -15.32
N ALA A 151 -12.60 -9.95 -14.77
CA ALA A 151 -11.99 -11.27 -14.64
C ALA A 151 -12.84 -12.23 -13.79
N SER A 152 -13.35 -11.76 -12.64
CA SER A 152 -14.21 -12.58 -11.77
C SER A 152 -15.54 -12.94 -12.43
N THR A 153 -16.09 -12.05 -13.24
CA THR A 153 -17.32 -12.32 -14.01
C THR A 153 -17.06 -13.32 -15.14
N TYR A 154 -15.95 -13.17 -15.86
CA TYR A 154 -15.52 -14.11 -16.89
C TYR A 154 -15.27 -15.51 -16.32
N LEU A 155 -14.56 -15.61 -15.19
CA LEU A 155 -14.27 -16.87 -14.52
C LEU A 155 -15.54 -17.56 -14.01
N ALA A 156 -16.51 -16.79 -13.49
CA ALA A 156 -17.81 -17.31 -13.09
C ALA A 156 -18.60 -17.89 -14.28
N PHE A 157 -18.59 -17.22 -15.44
CA PHE A 157 -19.21 -17.75 -16.66
C PHE A 157 -18.51 -19.00 -17.18
N LYS A 158 -17.17 -19.03 -17.15
CA LYS A 158 -16.38 -20.19 -17.58
C LYS A 158 -16.62 -21.41 -16.68
N LEU A 159 -16.64 -21.22 -15.36
CA LEU A 159 -16.98 -22.27 -14.38
C LEU A 159 -18.41 -22.79 -14.58
N ARG A 160 -19.38 -21.89 -14.81
CA ARG A 160 -20.77 -22.28 -15.07
C ARG A 160 -20.92 -23.07 -16.37
N LYS A 161 -20.12 -22.77 -17.39
CA LYS A 161 -20.09 -23.52 -18.66
C LYS A 161 -19.46 -24.90 -18.47
N LEU A 162 -18.31 -24.98 -17.79
CA LEU A 162 -17.64 -26.24 -17.48
C LEU A 162 -18.49 -27.17 -16.62
N TYR A 163 -19.18 -26.64 -15.60
CA TYR A 163 -20.10 -27.42 -14.78
C TYR A 163 -21.25 -28.03 -15.59
N LYS A 164 -21.77 -27.29 -16.58
CA LYS A 164 -22.82 -27.80 -17.49
C LYS A 164 -22.31 -28.87 -18.45
N GLU A 165 -21.08 -28.75 -18.95
CA GLU A 165 -20.47 -29.76 -19.84
C GLU A 165 -20.16 -31.07 -19.10
N VAL A 166 -19.65 -31.00 -17.86
CA VAL A 166 -19.37 -32.20 -17.05
C VAL A 166 -20.65 -32.91 -16.62
N LYS A 167 -21.69 -32.18 -16.22
CA LYS A 167 -22.99 -32.75 -15.81
C LYS A 167 -23.86 -33.21 -16.98
N GLY A 168 -23.61 -32.71 -18.19
CA GLY A 168 -24.28 -33.16 -19.41
C GLY A 168 -23.66 -34.41 -20.03
N ASN A 169 -22.43 -34.77 -19.63
CA ASN A 169 -21.70 -35.97 -20.07
C ASN A 169 -21.75 -37.12 -19.04
N SER A 170 -22.55 -36.99 -17.98
CA SER A 170 -22.80 -38.01 -16.95
C SER A 170 -24.26 -38.43 -16.97
#